data_AF-A0A6G0SJW3-F1
#
_entry.id   AF-A0A6G0SJW3-F1
#
_cell.length_a   1.000
_cell.length_b   1.000
_cell.length_c   1.000
_cell.angle_alpha   90.00
_cell.angle_beta   90.00
_cell.angle_gamma   90.00
#
_symmetry.space_group_name_H-M   'P 1'
#
loop_
_entity.id
_entity.type
_entity.pdbx_description
1 polymer ?
#
loop_
_entity_poly.entity_id
_entity_poly.type
_entity_poly.pdbx_seq_one_letter_code
_entity_poly.pdbx_strand_id
1 'polypeptide(L)'
;MDASELFTVAHDTLTRTVLRVRDGEQHAAGSTPLGSDAIQAVALLFAITLLPVLVRVRIHYTFCWVGFTVLAHVTESEAALGLATSMGLTIMMGWYSLRALDRTTFMGILQGWFGFLSKYRPFRLLANSVDLLLHMCVPLMLAFCYLPLVRFWMTAPILIFSQLWIKLVAGGDLCLTGNDVYRIYPPRPKAFWLAVRKIELIYNFTVPMLCVLANQAGVHELVVNCFLQPSA
;
A
#
# COMPACT_ATOMS: atom_id res chain seq x y z
N MET A 1 0.22 19.94 22.36
CA MET A 1 -0.96 19.33 21.73
C MET A 1 -1.34 18.15 22.59
N ASP A 2 -2.48 18.22 23.25
CA ASP A 2 -3.00 17.12 24.06
C ASP A 2 -3.54 15.99 23.14
N ALA A 3 -3.65 14.78 23.66
CA ALA A 3 -4.17 13.62 22.92
C ALA A 3 -5.60 13.85 22.42
N SER A 4 -6.38 14.63 23.19
CA SER A 4 -7.73 15.06 22.82
C SER A 4 -7.72 15.95 21.56
N GLU A 5 -6.86 16.96 21.51
CA GLU A 5 -6.69 17.85 20.36
C GLU A 5 -6.22 17.10 19.11
N LEU A 6 -5.25 16.18 19.27
CA LEU A 6 -4.79 15.31 18.17
C LEU A 6 -5.95 14.50 17.60
N PHE A 7 -6.79 13.93 18.46
CA PHE A 7 -7.93 13.12 18.05
C PHE A 7 -8.97 13.94 17.29
N THR A 8 -9.29 15.14 17.78
CA THR A 8 -10.22 16.06 17.09
C THR A 8 -9.68 16.44 15.72
N VAL A 9 -8.41 16.85 15.63
CA VAL A 9 -7.79 17.22 14.34
C VAL A 9 -7.78 16.04 13.36
N ALA A 10 -7.47 14.84 13.83
CA ALA A 10 -7.51 13.63 13.02
C ALA A 10 -8.94 13.33 12.53
N HIS A 11 -9.93 13.36 13.42
CA HIS A 11 -11.33 13.13 13.07
C HIS A 11 -11.82 14.14 12.03
N ASP A 12 -11.61 15.44 12.25
CA ASP A 12 -12.03 16.49 11.34
C ASP A 12 -11.38 16.37 9.96
N THR A 13 -10.09 16.02 9.93
CA THR A 13 -9.34 15.82 8.68
C THR A 13 -9.91 14.65 7.89
N LEU A 14 -10.25 13.56 8.57
CA LEU A 14 -10.84 12.37 7.93
C LEU A 14 -12.24 12.63 7.42
N THR A 15 -13.09 13.24 8.25
CA THR A 15 -14.44 13.65 7.87
C THR A 15 -14.41 14.53 6.63
N ARG A 16 -13.56 15.56 6.62
CA ARG A 16 -13.41 16.46 5.46
C ARG A 16 -12.95 15.72 4.21
N THR A 17 -11.98 14.81 4.35
CA THR A 17 -11.42 14.06 3.21
C THR A 17 -12.47 13.12 2.60
N VAL A 18 -13.19 12.37 3.45
CA VAL A 18 -14.24 11.45 3.00
C VAL A 18 -15.38 12.18 2.30
N LEU A 19 -15.83 13.31 2.86
CA LEU A 19 -16.88 14.12 2.24
C LEU A 19 -16.43 14.68 0.88
N ARG A 20 -15.20 15.20 0.80
CA ARG A 20 -14.63 15.68 -0.48
C ARG A 20 -14.63 14.59 -1.56
N VAL A 21 -14.18 13.38 -1.22
CA VAL A 21 -14.12 12.26 -2.17
C VAL A 21 -15.53 11.80 -2.58
N ARG A 22 -16.47 11.74 -1.64
CA ARG A 22 -17.87 11.40 -1.89
C ARG A 22 -18.53 12.37 -2.85
N ASP A 23 -18.33 13.68 -2.66
CA ASP A 23 -18.87 14.71 -3.54
C ASP A 23 -18.25 14.61 -4.94
N GLY A 24 -16.93 14.37 -5.03
CA GLY A 24 -16.21 14.19 -6.30
C GLY A 24 -16.71 12.98 -7.11
N GLU A 25 -16.99 11.85 -6.46
CA GLU A 25 -17.49 10.64 -7.12
C GLU A 25 -18.84 10.88 -7.81
N GLN A 26 -19.75 11.60 -7.15
CA GLN A 26 -21.06 11.95 -7.71
C GLN A 26 -20.95 12.79 -8.99
N HIS A 27 -19.92 13.64 -9.08
CA HIS A 27 -19.65 14.47 -10.26
C HIS A 27 -18.95 13.68 -11.37
N ALA A 28 -18.09 12.72 -11.03
CA ALA A 28 -17.30 11.94 -11.98
C ALA A 28 -18.09 10.85 -12.72
N ALA A 29 -19.23 10.41 -12.20
CA ALA A 29 -20.11 9.38 -12.79
C ALA A 29 -20.61 9.69 -14.22
N GLY A 30 -20.43 10.93 -14.71
CA GLY A 30 -20.76 11.37 -16.07
C GLY A 30 -19.58 11.51 -17.04
N SER A 31 -18.34 11.18 -16.67
CA SER A 31 -17.14 11.47 -17.47
C SER A 31 -16.42 10.23 -18.02
N THR A 32 -15.64 10.41 -19.09
CA THR A 32 -15.01 9.33 -19.88
C THR A 32 -13.94 8.53 -19.11
N PRO A 33 -13.75 7.24 -19.43
CA PRO A 33 -13.03 6.28 -18.58
C PRO A 33 -11.48 6.40 -18.56
N LEU A 34 -10.86 7.24 -19.39
CA LEU A 34 -9.41 7.46 -19.39
C LEU A 34 -9.08 8.96 -19.56
N GLY A 35 -9.21 9.70 -18.46
CA GLY A 35 -8.84 11.12 -18.40
C GLY A 35 -7.32 11.33 -18.28
N SER A 36 -6.89 12.60 -18.42
CA SER A 36 -5.48 13.01 -18.23
C SER A 36 -4.92 12.57 -16.87
N ASP A 37 -5.75 12.56 -15.83
CA ASP A 37 -5.37 12.14 -14.47
C ASP A 37 -4.95 10.67 -14.42
N ALA A 38 -5.67 9.79 -15.13
CA ALA A 38 -5.32 8.36 -15.20
C ALA A 38 -3.96 8.14 -15.88
N ILE A 39 -3.69 8.88 -16.96
CA ILE A 39 -2.40 8.80 -17.67
C ILE A 39 -1.27 9.29 -16.77
N GLN A 40 -1.46 10.42 -16.09
CA GLN A 40 -0.49 10.96 -15.14
C GLN A 40 -0.20 9.97 -14.00
N ALA A 41 -1.24 9.38 -13.40
CA ALA A 41 -1.10 8.42 -12.31
C ALA A 41 -0.31 7.17 -12.73
N VAL A 42 -0.60 6.64 -13.92
CA VAL A 42 0.12 5.50 -14.48
C VAL A 42 1.58 5.86 -14.81
N ALA A 43 1.82 7.03 -15.40
CA ALA A 43 3.18 7.51 -15.67
C ALA A 43 4.00 7.68 -14.39
N LEU A 44 3.39 8.26 -13.35
CA LEU A 44 3.99 8.43 -12.03
C LEU A 44 4.32 7.08 -11.38
N LEU A 45 3.42 6.11 -11.49
CA LEU A 45 3.62 4.77 -10.96
C LEU A 45 4.81 4.07 -11.62
N PHE A 46 4.97 4.19 -12.94
CA PHE A 46 6.14 3.63 -13.62
C PHE A 46 7.43 4.41 -13.36
N ALA A 47 7.36 5.73 -13.22
CA ALA A 47 8.51 6.55 -12.85
C ALA A 47 9.11 6.11 -11.51
N ILE A 48 8.27 5.82 -10.51
CA ILE A 48 8.76 5.39 -9.20
C ILE A 48 9.36 3.97 -9.20
N THR A 49 8.98 3.11 -10.15
CA THR A 49 9.65 1.81 -10.36
C THR A 49 11.03 1.97 -10.96
N LEU A 50 11.17 2.91 -11.91
CA LEU A 50 12.40 3.11 -12.67
C LEU A 50 13.44 3.89 -11.87
N LEU A 51 13.02 4.79 -10.99
CA LEU A 51 13.95 5.61 -10.19
C LEU A 51 14.97 4.76 -9.42
N PRO A 52 14.61 3.71 -8.64
CA PRO A 52 15.56 2.83 -7.98
C PRO A 52 16.57 2.18 -8.94
N VAL A 53 16.14 1.82 -10.15
CA VAL A 53 17.00 1.24 -11.19
C VAL A 53 18.03 2.27 -11.65
N LEU A 54 17.60 3.51 -11.90
CA LEU A 54 18.47 4.61 -12.34
C LEU A 54 19.51 4.97 -11.28
N VAL A 55 19.11 5.01 -10.00
CA VAL A 55 20.03 5.30 -8.88
C VAL A 55 20.80 4.05 -8.40
N ARG A 56 20.57 2.88 -9.01
CA ARG A 56 21.17 1.59 -8.66
C ARG A 56 20.95 1.18 -7.20
N VAL A 57 19.77 1.51 -6.65
CA VAL A 57 19.37 1.15 -5.29
C VAL A 57 18.30 0.06 -5.35
N ARG A 58 18.48 -1.00 -4.56
CA ARG A 58 17.47 -2.04 -4.38
C ARG A 58 16.57 -1.68 -3.20
N ILE A 59 15.37 -1.20 -3.53
CA ILE A 59 14.41 -0.74 -2.54
C ILE A 59 13.20 -1.68 -2.48
N HIS A 60 12.62 -1.85 -1.30
CA HIS A 60 11.43 -2.66 -1.10
C HIS A 60 10.20 -2.06 -1.81
N TYR A 61 9.30 -2.94 -2.26
CA TYR A 61 8.05 -2.56 -2.92
C TYR A 61 7.22 -1.55 -2.09
N THR A 62 7.15 -1.75 -0.76
CA THR A 62 6.46 -0.84 0.16
C THR A 62 7.00 0.59 0.09
N PHE A 63 8.32 0.81 -0.05
CA PHE A 63 8.84 2.18 -0.12
C PHE A 63 8.53 2.86 -1.47
N CYS A 64 8.52 2.11 -2.57
CA CYS A 64 8.03 2.62 -3.84
C CYS A 64 6.57 3.06 -3.71
N TRP A 65 5.75 2.25 -3.03
CA TRP A 65 4.35 2.59 -2.75
C TRP A 65 4.21 3.82 -1.82
N VAL A 66 5.05 3.96 -0.78
CA VAL A 66 5.04 5.15 0.09
C VAL A 66 5.32 6.41 -0.73
N GLY A 67 6.40 6.40 -1.52
CA GLY A 67 6.74 7.54 -2.37
C GLY A 67 5.63 7.85 -3.38
N PHE A 68 4.99 6.83 -3.95
CA PHE A 68 3.88 7.00 -4.90
C PHE A 68 2.67 7.60 -4.20
N THR A 69 2.35 7.13 -3.00
CA THR A 69 1.24 7.63 -2.19
C THR A 69 1.45 9.08 -1.80
N VAL A 70 2.67 9.47 -1.41
CA VAL A 70 3.01 10.86 -1.12
C VAL A 70 2.81 11.71 -2.38
N LEU A 71 3.35 11.29 -3.52
CA LEU A 71 3.21 12.02 -4.78
C LEU A 71 1.74 12.13 -5.21
N ALA A 72 0.93 11.09 -5.01
CA ALA A 72 -0.50 11.10 -5.29
C ALA A 72 -1.24 12.20 -4.50
N HIS A 73 -0.89 12.40 -3.21
CA HIS A 73 -1.43 13.48 -2.40
C HIS A 73 -0.91 14.85 -2.84
N VAL A 74 0.39 14.98 -3.15
CA VAL A 74 0.98 16.25 -3.61
C VAL A 74 0.38 16.69 -4.94
N THR A 75 0.10 15.76 -5.86
CA THR A 75 -0.50 16.06 -7.16
C THR A 75 -2.03 16.12 -7.12
N GLU A 76 -2.65 15.85 -5.96
CA GLU A 76 -4.10 15.69 -5.79
C GLU A 76 -4.75 14.79 -6.87
N SER A 77 -4.05 13.73 -7.28
CA SER A 77 -4.51 12.85 -8.36
C SER A 77 -5.41 11.76 -7.82
N GLU A 78 -6.69 11.79 -8.17
CA GLU A 78 -7.67 10.81 -7.71
C GLU A 78 -7.36 9.40 -8.22
N ALA A 79 -6.93 9.27 -9.48
CA ALA A 79 -6.50 8.00 -10.04
C ALA A 79 -5.26 7.46 -9.33
N ALA A 80 -4.30 8.33 -8.97
CA ALA A 80 -3.12 7.91 -8.22
C ALA A 80 -3.47 7.49 -6.78
N LEU A 81 -4.41 8.19 -6.13
CA LEU A 81 -4.91 7.83 -4.81
C LEU A 81 -5.67 6.50 -4.82
N GLY A 82 -6.47 6.23 -5.84
CA GLY A 82 -7.14 4.92 -6.04
C GLY A 82 -6.13 3.78 -6.26
N LEU A 83 -5.11 4.01 -7.10
CA LEU A 83 -3.99 3.07 -7.28
C LEU A 83 -3.25 2.84 -5.95
N ALA A 84 -2.90 3.90 -5.22
CA ALA A 84 -2.20 3.82 -3.95
C ALA A 84 -3.02 3.05 -2.90
N THR A 85 -4.34 3.26 -2.87
CA THR A 85 -5.25 2.57 -1.94
C THR A 85 -5.28 1.07 -2.17
N SER A 86 -5.53 0.66 -3.41
CA SER A 86 -5.59 -0.77 -3.77
C SER A 86 -4.23 -1.46 -3.61
N MET A 87 -3.13 -0.81 -4.00
CA MET A 87 -1.77 -1.30 -3.76
C MET A 87 -1.45 -1.41 -2.27
N GLY A 88 -1.86 -0.44 -1.46
CA GLY A 88 -1.66 -0.45 -0.01
C GLY A 88 -2.33 -1.64 0.65
N LEU A 89 -3.57 -1.95 0.25
CA LEU A 89 -4.27 -3.14 0.71
C LEU A 89 -3.60 -4.44 0.25
N THR A 90 -3.10 -4.51 -0.98
CA THR A 90 -2.32 -5.67 -1.45
C THR A 90 -1.03 -5.85 -0.65
N ILE A 91 -0.32 -4.76 -0.36
CA ILE A 91 0.89 -4.77 0.48
C ILE A 91 0.57 -5.27 1.88
N MET A 92 -0.49 -4.75 2.51
CA MET A 92 -0.98 -5.19 3.81
C MET A 92 -1.24 -6.70 3.80
N MET A 93 -2.01 -7.18 2.82
CA MET A 93 -2.34 -8.61 2.70
C MET A 93 -1.10 -9.47 2.47
N GLY A 94 -0.21 -9.08 1.56
CA GLY A 94 1.06 -9.79 1.31
C GLY A 94 1.94 -9.88 2.56
N TRP A 95 2.08 -8.76 3.27
CA TRP A 95 2.91 -8.64 4.46
C TRP A 95 2.38 -9.46 5.64
N TYR A 96 1.07 -9.39 5.93
CA TYR A 96 0.47 -10.17 7.01
C TYR A 96 0.27 -11.65 6.66
N SER A 97 0.14 -12.00 5.38
CA SER A 97 0.24 -13.39 4.95
C SER A 97 1.63 -13.96 5.17
N LEU A 98 2.69 -13.18 4.94
CA LEU A 98 4.04 -13.61 5.30
C LEU A 98 4.17 -13.83 6.81
N ARG A 99 3.61 -12.95 7.64
CA ARG A 99 3.57 -13.13 9.10
C ARG A 99 2.88 -14.42 9.52
N ALA A 100 1.76 -14.76 8.86
CA ALA A 100 0.97 -15.95 9.15
C ALA A 100 1.65 -17.24 8.67
N LEU A 101 2.19 -17.25 7.45
CA LEU A 101 2.76 -18.43 6.81
C LEU A 101 4.21 -18.70 7.23
N ASP A 102 5.00 -17.66 7.50
CA ASP A 102 6.38 -17.78 7.95
C ASP A 102 6.79 -16.60 8.85
N ARG A 103 6.39 -16.72 10.12
CA ARG A 103 6.71 -15.74 11.17
C ARG A 103 8.21 -15.50 11.32
N THR A 104 9.06 -16.48 11.04
CA THR A 104 10.51 -16.33 11.20
C THR A 104 11.10 -15.45 10.09
N THR A 105 10.67 -15.64 8.85
CA THR A 105 11.02 -14.75 7.72
C THR A 105 10.48 -13.34 7.97
N PHE A 106 9.23 -13.22 8.42
CA PHE A 106 8.62 -11.94 8.79
C PHE A 106 9.46 -11.19 9.84
N MET A 107 9.78 -11.84 10.96
CA MET A 107 10.57 -11.22 12.03
C MET A 107 11.99 -10.90 11.57
N GLY A 108 12.58 -11.76 10.75
CA GLY A 108 13.90 -11.53 10.16
C GLY A 108 13.94 -10.26 9.29
N ILE A 109 12.94 -10.05 8.45
CA ILE A 109 12.85 -8.83 7.64
C ILE A 109 12.57 -7.61 8.52
N LEU A 110 11.59 -7.69 9.42
CA LEU A 110 11.18 -6.58 10.26
C LEU A 110 12.33 -6.07 11.15
N GLN A 111 13.06 -6.99 11.76
CA GLN A 111 14.17 -6.66 12.66
C GLN A 111 15.48 -6.42 11.90
N GLY A 112 15.62 -6.95 10.68
CA GLY A 112 16.80 -6.81 9.83
C GLY A 112 17.17 -5.35 9.57
N TRP A 113 16.18 -4.46 9.51
CA TRP A 113 16.37 -3.00 9.38
C TRP A 113 17.22 -2.37 10.49
N PHE A 114 17.20 -2.94 11.69
CA PHE A 114 17.99 -2.47 12.83
C PHE A 114 19.23 -3.33 13.10
N GLY A 115 19.44 -4.41 12.34
CA GLY A 115 20.59 -5.31 12.51
C GLY A 115 20.79 -5.74 13.97
N PHE A 116 22.00 -5.56 14.51
CA PHE A 116 22.31 -5.92 15.91
C PHE A 116 21.52 -5.11 16.95
N LEU A 117 21.05 -3.90 16.61
CA LEU A 117 20.28 -3.05 17.53
C LEU A 117 18.91 -3.65 17.86
N SER A 118 18.41 -4.54 17.00
CA SER A 118 17.17 -5.31 17.25
C SER A 118 17.24 -6.20 18.50
N LYS A 119 18.43 -6.43 19.08
CA LYS A 119 18.58 -7.08 20.40
C LYS A 119 17.93 -6.26 21.52
N TYR A 120 17.94 -4.93 21.40
CA TYR A 120 17.45 -4.03 22.44
C TYR A 120 15.95 -3.75 22.30
N ARG A 121 15.24 -3.73 23.43
CA ARG A 121 13.79 -3.55 23.49
C ARG A 121 13.29 -2.27 22.77
N PRO A 122 13.93 -1.10 22.89
CA PRO A 122 13.45 0.12 22.22
C PRO A 122 13.41 -0.01 20.69
N PHE A 123 14.45 -0.57 20.06
CA PHE A 123 14.49 -0.75 18.61
C PHE A 123 13.49 -1.79 18.12
N ARG A 124 13.22 -2.84 18.91
CA ARG A 124 12.12 -3.76 18.59
C ARG A 124 10.78 -3.07 18.66
N LEU A 125 10.52 -2.27 19.69
CA LEU A 125 9.27 -1.53 19.80
C LEU A 125 9.11 -0.57 18.62
N LEU A 126 10.16 0.18 18.28
CA LEU A 126 10.16 1.07 17.12
C LEU A 126 9.87 0.33 15.82
N ALA A 127 10.52 -0.81 15.56
CA ALA A 127 10.24 -1.63 14.38
C ALA A 127 8.77 -2.06 14.32
N ASN A 128 8.22 -2.57 15.42
CA ASN A 128 6.81 -2.99 15.48
C ASN A 128 5.83 -1.82 15.34
N SER A 129 6.17 -0.64 15.86
CA SER A 129 5.35 0.57 15.71
C SER A 129 5.34 1.05 14.27
N VAL A 130 6.50 1.10 13.61
CA VAL A 130 6.61 1.45 12.18
C VAL A 130 5.87 0.42 11.33
N ASP A 131 5.99 -0.87 11.66
CA ASP A 131 5.27 -1.96 10.99
C ASP A 131 3.76 -1.76 11.03
N LEU A 132 3.22 -1.57 12.24
CA LEU A 132 1.80 -1.36 12.45
C LEU A 132 1.32 -0.11 11.70
N LEU A 133 2.06 0.99 11.79
CA LEU A 133 1.69 2.22 11.12
C LEU A 133 1.69 2.05 9.59
N LEU A 134 2.78 1.51 9.04
CA LEU A 134 3.03 1.46 7.61
C LEU A 134 2.21 0.39 6.89
N HIS A 135 2.10 -0.80 7.46
CA HIS A 135 1.48 -1.95 6.82
C HIS A 135 0.03 -2.18 7.25
N MET A 136 -0.47 -1.51 8.29
CA MET A 136 -1.86 -1.62 8.74
C MET A 136 -2.59 -0.28 8.74
N CYS A 137 -2.12 0.69 9.55
CA CYS A 137 -2.83 1.96 9.71
C CYS A 137 -2.94 2.71 8.38
N VAL A 138 -1.82 3.03 7.71
CA VAL A 138 -1.85 3.80 6.46
C VAL A 138 -2.73 3.14 5.37
N PRO A 139 -2.60 1.84 5.05
CA PRO A 139 -3.48 1.17 4.09
C PRO A 139 -4.97 1.25 4.46
N LEU A 140 -5.32 1.05 5.73
CA LEU A 140 -6.72 1.15 6.18
C LEU A 140 -7.24 2.58 6.13
N MET A 141 -6.41 3.57 6.45
CA MET A 141 -6.76 4.98 6.32
C MET A 141 -7.01 5.36 4.86
N LEU A 142 -6.16 4.90 3.93
CA LEU A 142 -6.38 5.09 2.50
C LEU A 142 -7.67 4.40 2.04
N ALA A 143 -7.93 3.17 2.48
CA ALA A 143 -9.18 2.49 2.16
C ALA A 143 -10.39 3.23 2.72
N PHE A 144 -10.31 3.74 3.94
CA PHE A 144 -11.38 4.53 4.52
C PHE A 144 -11.65 5.83 3.72
N CYS A 145 -10.61 6.52 3.26
CA CYS A 145 -10.77 7.79 2.54
C CYS A 145 -11.03 7.67 1.04
N TYR A 146 -10.43 6.67 0.38
CA TYR A 146 -10.24 6.67 -1.07
C TYR A 146 -10.64 5.35 -1.75
N LEU A 147 -11.24 4.39 -1.03
CA LEU A 147 -11.79 3.19 -1.65
C LEU A 147 -12.78 3.49 -2.80
N PRO A 148 -13.63 4.54 -2.74
CA PRO A 148 -14.49 4.93 -3.85
C PRO A 148 -13.75 5.39 -5.10
N LEU A 149 -12.44 5.64 -5.04
CA LEU A 149 -11.62 6.00 -6.21
C LEU A 149 -11.06 4.77 -6.94
N VAL A 150 -11.14 3.58 -6.34
CA VAL A 150 -10.61 2.36 -6.95
C VAL A 150 -11.50 1.94 -8.15
N ARG A 151 -10.86 1.58 -9.26
CA ARG A 151 -11.53 1.18 -10.52
C ARG A 151 -10.92 -0.11 -11.06
N PHE A 152 -11.69 -0.90 -11.81
CA PHE A 152 -11.21 -2.16 -12.38
C PHE A 152 -10.00 -2.01 -13.31
N TRP A 153 -9.91 -0.91 -14.06
CA TRP A 153 -8.79 -0.68 -14.98
C TRP A 153 -7.45 -0.56 -14.25
N MET A 154 -7.46 -0.16 -12.96
CA MET A 154 -6.28 0.00 -12.12
C MET A 154 -5.55 -1.32 -11.86
N THR A 155 -6.22 -2.46 -11.99
CA THR A 155 -5.61 -3.79 -11.85
C THR A 155 -4.45 -4.00 -12.84
N ALA A 156 -4.62 -3.58 -14.09
CA ALA A 156 -3.61 -3.77 -15.13
C ALA A 156 -2.28 -3.04 -14.84
N PRO A 157 -2.25 -1.72 -14.58
CA PRO A 157 -1.01 -1.03 -14.25
C PRO A 157 -0.38 -1.55 -12.94
N ILE A 158 -1.17 -1.95 -11.94
CA ILE A 158 -0.63 -2.55 -10.69
C ILE A 158 0.11 -3.86 -10.98
N LEU A 159 -0.47 -4.74 -11.79
CA LEU A 159 0.18 -6.01 -12.17
C LEU A 159 1.46 -5.77 -12.96
N ILE A 160 1.44 -4.86 -13.92
CA ILE A 160 2.63 -4.51 -14.73
C ILE A 160 3.70 -3.91 -13.83
N PHE A 161 3.34 -2.97 -12.96
CA PHE A 161 4.23 -2.35 -11.97
C PHE A 161 4.91 -3.40 -11.09
N SER A 162 4.13 -4.33 -10.53
CA SER A 162 4.64 -5.46 -9.74
C SER A 162 5.66 -6.29 -10.51
N GLN A 163 5.33 -6.71 -11.73
CA GLN A 163 6.26 -7.52 -12.52
C GLN A 163 7.52 -6.77 -12.93
N LEU A 164 7.41 -5.47 -13.24
CA LEU A 164 8.56 -4.62 -13.54
C LEU A 164 9.46 -4.45 -12.31
N TRP A 165 8.88 -4.19 -11.14
CA TRP A 165 9.65 -4.07 -9.90
C TRP A 165 10.41 -5.36 -9.58
N ILE A 166 9.76 -6.53 -9.67
CA ILE A 166 10.41 -7.83 -9.44
C ILE A 166 11.58 -8.02 -10.42
N LYS A 167 11.35 -7.74 -11.71
CA LYS A 167 12.34 -7.98 -12.76
C LYS A 167 13.52 -7.01 -12.70
N LEU A 168 13.26 -5.73 -12.45
CA LEU A 168 14.26 -4.66 -12.59
C LEU A 168 14.90 -4.26 -11.27
N VAL A 169 14.17 -4.33 -10.14
CA VAL A 169 14.64 -3.84 -8.83
C VAL A 169 15.00 -5.01 -7.91
N ALA A 170 14.15 -6.04 -7.84
CA ALA A 170 14.36 -7.15 -6.90
C ALA A 170 15.45 -8.14 -7.37
N GLY A 171 15.71 -8.22 -8.67
CA GLY A 171 16.72 -9.12 -9.26
C GLY A 171 16.15 -10.40 -9.87
N GLY A 172 14.85 -10.41 -10.19
CA GLY A 172 14.16 -11.51 -10.89
C GLY A 172 13.31 -12.42 -9.99
N ASP A 173 13.55 -12.39 -8.67
CA ASP A 173 12.70 -12.99 -7.65
C ASP A 173 12.43 -12.00 -6.50
N LEU A 174 11.48 -12.32 -5.61
CA LEU A 174 11.15 -11.50 -4.44
C LEU A 174 12.23 -11.55 -3.34
N CYS A 175 13.31 -12.29 -3.59
CA CYS A 175 14.49 -12.23 -2.75
C CYS A 175 15.31 -11.02 -3.20
N LEU A 176 15.40 -9.98 -2.35
CA LEU A 176 16.24 -8.80 -2.61
C LEU A 176 17.74 -9.15 -2.53
N THR A 177 18.18 -10.02 -3.43
CA THR A 177 19.47 -10.70 -3.40
C THR A 177 20.60 -9.70 -3.63
N GLY A 178 21.28 -9.26 -2.57
CA GLY A 178 22.26 -8.16 -2.64
C GLY A 178 21.87 -6.92 -1.84
N ASN A 179 20.75 -6.96 -1.11
CA ASN A 179 20.46 -6.04 -0.02
C ASN A 179 20.67 -6.77 1.31
N ASP A 180 21.70 -6.38 2.07
CA ASP A 180 22.10 -7.04 3.31
C ASP A 180 21.02 -7.02 4.40
N VAL A 181 20.11 -6.04 4.37
CA VAL A 181 18.95 -5.96 5.28
C VAL A 181 18.01 -7.17 5.10
N TYR A 182 17.97 -7.74 3.90
CA TYR A 182 17.07 -8.84 3.52
C TYR A 182 17.78 -10.19 3.45
N ARG A 183 18.96 -10.31 4.06
CA ARG A 183 19.66 -11.58 4.16
C ARG A 183 19.07 -12.43 5.28
N ILE A 184 18.05 -13.21 4.94
CA ILE A 184 17.35 -14.08 5.88
C ILE A 184 18.19 -15.31 6.21
N TYR A 185 18.35 -15.63 7.48
CA TYR A 185 19.08 -16.81 7.95
C TYR A 185 18.17 -17.74 8.77
N PRO A 186 18.04 -19.03 8.40
CA PRO A 186 18.62 -19.67 7.21
C PRO A 186 17.97 -19.15 5.91
N PRO A 187 18.71 -19.15 4.78
CA PRO A 187 18.18 -18.69 3.49
C PRO A 187 16.99 -19.54 3.07
N ARG A 188 15.97 -18.90 2.48
CA ARG A 188 14.78 -19.59 1.99
C ARG A 188 15.00 -20.23 0.63
N PRO A 189 14.46 -21.45 0.40
CA PRO A 189 14.62 -22.15 -0.87
C PRO A 189 13.91 -21.38 -2.00
N LYS A 190 14.35 -21.56 -3.25
CA LYS A 190 13.72 -20.91 -4.42
C LYS A 190 12.21 -21.15 -4.52
N ALA A 191 11.74 -22.34 -4.14
CA ALA A 191 10.32 -22.68 -4.12
C ALA A 191 9.49 -21.75 -3.22
N PHE A 192 10.07 -21.28 -2.11
CA PHE A 192 9.44 -20.29 -1.23
C PHE A 192 9.20 -18.98 -1.97
N TRP A 193 10.24 -18.40 -2.59
CA TRP A 193 10.14 -17.13 -3.30
C TRP A 193 9.21 -17.19 -4.53
N LEU A 194 9.14 -18.35 -5.19
CA LEU A 194 8.15 -18.60 -6.24
C LEU A 194 6.72 -18.62 -5.70
N ALA A 195 6.49 -19.22 -4.53
CA ALA A 195 5.17 -19.21 -3.89
C ALA A 195 4.76 -17.80 -3.47
N VAL A 196 5.66 -17.03 -2.83
CA VAL A 196 5.41 -15.63 -2.47
C VAL A 196 5.07 -14.81 -3.72
N ARG A 197 5.77 -15.01 -4.85
CA ARG A 197 5.47 -14.34 -6.12
C ARG A 197 4.07 -14.66 -6.66
N LYS A 198 3.64 -15.92 -6.55
CA LYS A 198 2.29 -16.33 -6.96
C LYS A 198 1.23 -15.69 -6.07
N ILE A 199 1.45 -15.67 -4.76
CA ILE A 199 0.55 -15.04 -3.78
C ILE A 199 0.42 -13.54 -4.07
N GLU A 200 1.54 -12.85 -4.28
CA GLU A 200 1.56 -11.43 -4.63
C GLU A 200 0.78 -11.16 -5.93
N LEU A 201 0.98 -11.97 -6.97
CA LEU A 201 0.24 -11.85 -8.23
C LEU A 201 -1.27 -12.04 -8.01
N ILE A 202 -1.66 -13.03 -7.22
CA ILE A 202 -3.05 -13.28 -6.87
C ILE A 202 -3.62 -12.06 -6.15
N TYR A 203 -2.93 -11.50 -5.15
CA TYR A 203 -3.43 -10.33 -4.43
C TYR A 203 -3.50 -9.08 -5.32
N ASN A 204 -2.49 -8.82 -6.16
CA ASN A 204 -2.52 -7.69 -7.09
C ASN A 204 -3.65 -7.79 -8.12
N PHE A 205 -4.18 -8.99 -8.36
CA PHE A 205 -5.37 -9.21 -9.17
C PHE A 205 -6.67 -9.12 -8.35
N THR A 206 -6.77 -9.85 -7.23
CA THR A 206 -8.02 -10.02 -6.50
C THR A 206 -8.37 -8.82 -5.64
N VAL A 207 -7.40 -8.16 -5.01
CA VAL A 207 -7.66 -7.04 -4.08
C VAL A 207 -8.30 -5.86 -4.78
N PRO A 208 -7.80 -5.34 -5.93
CA PRO A 208 -8.49 -4.25 -6.63
C PRO A 208 -9.92 -4.63 -7.05
N MET A 209 -10.14 -5.87 -7.50
CA MET A 209 -11.48 -6.35 -7.87
C MET A 209 -12.42 -6.35 -6.66
N LEU A 210 -11.96 -6.88 -5.52
CA LEU A 210 -12.73 -6.92 -4.28
C LEU A 210 -13.00 -5.52 -3.73
N CYS A 211 -12.07 -4.58 -3.89
CA CYS A 211 -12.28 -3.18 -3.51
C CYS A 211 -13.46 -2.56 -4.24
N VAL A 212 -13.51 -2.72 -5.58
CA VAL A 212 -14.62 -2.21 -6.40
C VAL A 212 -15.94 -2.88 -6.00
N LEU A 213 -15.95 -4.21 -5.86
CA LEU A 213 -17.15 -4.95 -5.46
C LEU A 213 -17.65 -4.56 -4.07
N ALA A 214 -16.74 -4.38 -3.10
CA ALA A 214 -17.09 -3.95 -1.75
C ALA A 214 -17.68 -2.52 -1.74
N ASN A 215 -17.11 -1.62 -2.55
CA ASN A 215 -17.66 -0.27 -2.71
C ASN A 215 -19.06 -0.30 -3.33
N GLN A 216 -19.24 -1.05 -4.42
CA GLN A 216 -20.54 -1.21 -5.09
C GLN A 216 -21.59 -1.88 -4.20
N ALA A 217 -21.17 -2.78 -3.31
CA ALA A 217 -22.05 -3.41 -2.32
C ALA A 217 -22.42 -2.47 -1.14
N GLY A 218 -21.92 -1.24 -1.12
CA GLY A 218 -22.20 -0.25 -0.06
C GLY A 218 -21.45 -0.48 1.24
N VAL A 219 -20.42 -1.35 1.26
CA VAL A 219 -19.63 -1.62 2.48
C VAL A 219 -18.91 -0.37 2.96
N HIS A 220 -18.31 0.38 2.02
CA HIS A 220 -17.63 1.64 2.33
C HIS A 220 -18.58 2.67 2.92
N GLU A 221 -19.71 2.89 2.25
CA GLU A 221 -20.74 3.84 2.65
C GLU A 221 -21.31 3.51 4.04
N LEU A 222 -21.50 2.23 4.35
CA LEU A 222 -21.92 1.78 5.69
C LEU A 222 -20.90 2.21 6.76
N VAL A 223 -19.61 1.94 6.53
CA VAL A 223 -18.53 2.28 7.47
C VAL A 223 -18.41 3.80 7.65
N VAL A 224 -18.49 4.56 6.56
CA VAL A 224 -18.47 6.03 6.59
C VAL A 224 -19.65 6.58 7.37
N ASN A 225 -20.87 6.09 7.14
CA ASN A 225 -22.05 6.58 7.84
C ASN A 225 -21.99 6.28 9.35
N CYS A 226 -21.47 5.12 9.75
CA CYS A 226 -21.21 4.82 11.16
C CYS A 226 -20.16 5.76 11.78
N PHE A 227 -19.15 6.18 11.02
CA PHE A 227 -18.12 7.11 11.49
C PHE A 227 -18.63 8.56 11.60
N LEU A 228 -19.49 8.98 10.67
CA LEU A 228 -20.03 10.34 10.61
C LEU A 228 -21.23 10.56 11.54
N GLN A 229 -21.90 9.50 11.98
CA GLN A 229 -22.99 9.62 12.93
C GLN A 229 -22.48 10.25 14.24
N PRO A 230 -23.10 11.34 14.72
CA PRO A 230 -22.74 11.91 16.01
C PRO A 230 -22.94 10.83 17.08
N SER A 231 -21.92 10.64 17.92
CA SER A 231 -22.06 9.83 19.13
C SER A 231 -23.19 10.45 19.96
N ALA A 232 -24.31 9.76 20.05
CA ALA A 232 -25.45 10.18 20.87
C ALA A 232 -25.07 10.26 22.35
#